data_AF-A0A952THR8-F1
#
_entry.id   AF-A0A952THR8-F1
#
_cell.length_a   1.000
_cell.length_b   1.000
_cell.length_c   1.000
_cell.angle_alpha   90.00
_cell.angle_beta   90.00
_cell.angle_gamma   90.00
#
_symmetry.space_group_name_H-M   'P 1'
#
loop_
_entity.id
_entity.type
_entity.pdbx_description
1 polymer ?
#
loop_
_entity_poly.entity_id
_entity_poly.type
_entity_poly.pdbx_seq_one_letter_code
_entity_poly.pdbx_strand_id
1 'polypeptide(L)'
;MKTRFVLVMLLSSVVSMAANAATRMILSPAGQAIMTVSSPSMGAGDDDAQILWDVMNVPPQDSMMGPGKAIVTAGKELNFICNLRGGKIPFCTVTLNQRGPRGQEWITLDPAGKKARFLITGDEALALGQKLNLNADGTLKILSSDNKLMLEYQPSRLEILYSEHGI
;
A
#
# COMPACT_ATOMS: atom_id res chain seq x y z
N MET A 1 -44.44 46.93 24.82
CA MET A 1 -42.97 46.80 24.71
C MET A 1 -42.65 45.38 24.24
N LYS A 2 -42.14 45.22 23.02
CA LYS A 2 -41.86 43.92 22.38
C LYS A 2 -40.36 43.63 22.51
N THR A 3 -39.99 42.78 23.46
CA THR A 3 -38.59 42.36 23.67
C THR A 3 -38.27 41.24 22.68
N ARG A 4 -37.41 41.54 21.70
CA ARG A 4 -36.93 40.57 20.71
C ARG A 4 -35.80 39.74 21.33
N PHE A 5 -36.03 38.45 21.51
CA PHE A 5 -34.97 37.47 21.76
C PHE A 5 -34.33 37.10 20.41
N VAL A 6 -33.09 37.54 20.20
CA VAL A 6 -32.27 37.14 19.05
C VAL A 6 -31.43 35.95 19.49
N LEU A 7 -31.84 34.75 19.06
CA LEU A 7 -31.11 33.50 19.25
C LEU A 7 -30.01 33.42 18.19
N VAL A 8 -28.77 33.73 18.56
CA VAL A 8 -27.60 33.54 17.70
C VAL A 8 -27.22 32.06 17.76
N MET A 9 -27.59 31.32 16.73
CA MET A 9 -27.25 29.91 16.55
C MET A 9 -25.77 29.82 16.11
N LEU A 10 -24.89 29.48 17.06
CA LEU A 10 -23.47 29.22 16.80
C LEU A 10 -23.37 27.88 16.04
N LEU A 11 -23.25 27.94 14.71
CA LEU A 11 -22.89 26.76 13.91
C LEU A 11 -21.42 26.42 14.19
N SER A 12 -21.19 25.48 15.11
CA SER A 12 -19.92 24.79 15.23
C SER A 12 -19.78 23.81 14.07
N SER A 13 -19.16 24.26 12.98
CA SER A 13 -18.68 23.40 11.91
C SER A 13 -17.58 22.50 12.47
N VAL A 14 -17.95 21.26 12.81
CA VAL A 14 -16.99 20.19 13.05
C VAL A 14 -16.32 19.89 11.72
N VAL A 15 -15.17 20.52 11.47
CA VAL A 15 -14.32 20.17 10.34
C VAL A 15 -13.67 18.84 10.72
N SER A 16 -14.28 17.73 10.32
CA SER A 16 -13.67 16.41 10.40
C SER A 16 -12.41 16.43 9.55
N MET A 17 -11.26 16.61 10.19
CA MET A 17 -9.97 16.40 9.55
C MET A 17 -9.87 14.90 9.21
N ALA A 18 -10.17 14.55 7.97
CA ALA A 18 -9.87 13.22 7.46
C ALA A 18 -8.35 13.04 7.50
N ALA A 19 -7.88 12.15 8.38
CA ALA A 19 -6.51 11.69 8.35
C ALA A 19 -6.34 10.86 7.08
N ASN A 20 -5.75 11.46 6.05
CA ASN A 20 -5.45 10.75 4.80
C ASN A 20 -4.27 9.81 5.02
N ALA A 21 -4.34 8.62 4.46
CA ALA A 21 -3.18 7.77 4.34
C ALA A 21 -2.01 8.50 3.68
N ALA A 22 -0.81 8.13 4.12
CA ALA A 22 0.42 8.65 3.58
C ALA A 22 1.04 7.64 2.61
N THR A 23 0.29 7.20 1.60
CA THR A 23 0.89 6.46 0.50
C THR A 23 1.75 7.41 -0.34
N ARG A 24 3.01 7.06 -0.52
CA ARG A 24 3.95 7.83 -1.35
C ARG A 24 4.81 6.92 -2.19
N MET A 25 5.08 7.33 -3.42
CA MET A 25 6.06 6.66 -4.28
C MET A 25 7.27 7.57 -4.51
N ILE A 26 8.46 6.97 -4.49
CA ILE A 26 9.71 7.58 -4.91
C ILE A 26 10.31 6.69 -6.01
N LEU A 27 10.81 7.31 -7.07
CA LEU A 27 11.62 6.63 -8.06
C LEU A 27 13.09 6.71 -7.64
N SER A 28 13.75 5.55 -7.54
CA SER A 28 15.17 5.50 -7.24
C SER A 28 16.00 5.78 -8.50
N PRO A 29 17.25 6.30 -8.36
CA PRO A 29 18.17 6.46 -9.51
C PRO A 29 18.46 5.16 -10.26
N ALA A 30 18.23 4.00 -9.62
CA ALA A 30 18.38 2.68 -10.22
C ALA A 30 17.14 2.21 -11.01
N GLY A 31 16.13 3.08 -11.19
CA GLY A 31 14.90 2.75 -11.91
C GLY A 31 13.92 1.88 -11.09
N GLN A 32 13.93 2.02 -9.76
CA GLN A 32 13.01 1.27 -8.90
C GLN A 32 11.86 2.17 -8.47
N ALA A 33 10.64 1.63 -8.42
CA ALA A 33 9.52 2.30 -7.77
C ALA A 33 9.42 1.83 -6.32
N ILE A 34 9.62 2.75 -5.37
CA ILE A 34 9.54 2.47 -3.94
C ILE A 34 8.27 3.15 -3.43
N MET A 35 7.24 2.36 -3.17
CA MET A 35 6.02 2.81 -2.52
C MET A 35 6.12 2.58 -1.02
N THR A 36 5.74 3.57 -0.25
CA THR A 36 5.69 3.53 1.21
C THR A 36 4.27 3.74 1.66
N VAL A 37 3.80 2.90 2.58
CA VAL A 37 2.51 3.00 3.26
C VAL A 37 2.76 3.03 4.75
N SER A 38 2.29 4.08 5.42
CA SER A 38 2.51 4.28 6.84
C SER A 38 1.25 4.78 7.51
N SER A 39 0.88 4.18 8.64
CA SER A 39 -0.18 4.73 9.47
C SER A 39 0.25 6.09 10.07
N PRO A 40 -0.62 7.10 10.07
CA PRO A 40 -0.34 8.39 10.67
C PRO A 40 -0.17 8.23 12.18
N SER A 41 0.92 8.78 12.72
CA SER A 41 1.26 8.65 14.14
C SER A 41 0.32 9.39 15.11
N MET A 42 -0.68 10.12 14.61
CA MET A 42 -1.54 11.02 15.40
C MET A 42 -3.03 10.97 15.06
N GLY A 43 -3.52 9.95 14.33
CA GLY A 43 -4.94 9.86 13.93
C GLY A 43 -5.47 8.43 13.91
N ALA A 44 -6.69 8.25 14.39
CA ALA A 44 -7.35 6.93 14.55
C ALA A 44 -8.07 6.43 13.27
N GLY A 45 -7.52 6.65 12.08
CA GLY A 45 -8.30 6.48 10.84
C GLY A 45 -7.63 5.79 9.65
N ASP A 46 -6.33 5.50 9.69
CA ASP A 46 -5.65 4.85 8.57
C ASP A 46 -4.93 3.57 9.03
N ASP A 47 -5.59 2.46 8.72
CA ASP A 47 -5.16 1.10 8.98
C ASP A 47 -4.54 0.45 7.73
N ASP A 48 -4.22 1.21 6.66
CA ASP A 48 -3.75 0.64 5.38
C ASP A 48 -2.49 -0.21 5.56
N ALA A 49 -1.53 0.27 6.36
CA ALA A 49 -0.31 -0.49 6.67
C ALA A 49 -0.61 -1.75 7.49
N GLN A 50 -1.64 -1.73 8.34
CA GLN A 50 -2.08 -2.87 9.15
C GLN A 50 -2.81 -3.89 8.27
N ILE A 51 -3.69 -3.45 7.39
CA ILE A 51 -4.34 -4.29 6.38
C ILE A 51 -3.28 -4.98 5.52
N LEU A 52 -2.29 -4.22 5.01
CA LEU A 52 -1.17 -4.78 4.24
C LEU A 52 -0.36 -5.81 5.04
N TRP A 53 -0.10 -5.57 6.32
CA TRP A 53 0.56 -6.54 7.20
C TRP A 53 -0.27 -7.83 7.39
N ASP A 54 -1.57 -7.69 7.58
CA ASP A 54 -2.48 -8.80 7.89
C ASP A 54 -2.71 -9.69 6.66
N VAL A 55 -2.68 -9.13 5.45
CA VAL A 55 -2.79 -9.93 4.23
C VAL A 55 -1.52 -10.70 3.90
N MET A 56 -0.38 -10.41 4.53
CA MET A 56 0.85 -11.17 4.31
C MET A 56 0.79 -12.49 5.10
N ASN A 57 0.69 -13.61 4.38
CA ASN A 57 0.72 -14.96 4.92
C ASN A 57 2.16 -15.52 4.96
N VAL A 58 3.03 -14.80 5.65
CA VAL A 58 4.41 -15.22 5.91
C VAL A 58 4.74 -14.96 7.38
N PRO A 59 5.58 -15.80 8.00
CA PRO A 59 5.99 -15.55 9.38
C PRO A 59 6.80 -14.25 9.47
N PRO A 60 6.74 -13.55 10.61
CA PRO A 60 7.69 -12.49 10.90
C PRO A 60 9.13 -13.03 10.88
N GLN A 61 10.03 -12.24 10.32
CA GLN A 61 11.47 -12.50 10.19
C GLN A 61 12.24 -11.19 10.40
N ASP A 62 13.50 -11.31 10.80
CA ASP A 62 14.38 -10.15 10.93
C ASP A 62 14.80 -9.62 9.56
N SER A 63 14.78 -8.30 9.41
CA SER A 63 15.26 -7.59 8.22
C SER A 63 16.24 -6.48 8.61
N MET A 64 16.87 -5.85 7.62
CA MET A 64 17.72 -4.66 7.85
C MET A 64 16.98 -3.50 8.52
N MET A 65 15.65 -3.50 8.47
CA MET A 65 14.79 -2.48 9.08
C MET A 65 14.20 -2.91 10.44
N GLY A 66 14.56 -4.09 10.93
CA GLY A 66 14.02 -4.71 12.14
C GLY A 66 13.06 -5.87 11.86
N PRO A 67 12.37 -6.37 12.90
CA PRO A 67 11.41 -7.46 12.78
C PRO A 67 10.22 -7.06 11.90
N GLY A 68 9.86 -7.93 10.96
CA GLY A 68 8.79 -7.65 10.01
C GLY A 68 8.38 -8.87 9.20
N LYS A 69 7.45 -8.70 8.27
CA LYS A 69 7.12 -9.69 7.24
C LYS A 69 7.73 -9.24 5.92
N ALA A 70 8.22 -10.18 5.11
CA ALA A 70 8.64 -9.85 3.75
C ALA A 70 8.25 -10.92 2.73
N ILE A 71 7.74 -10.45 1.59
CA ILE A 71 7.49 -11.24 0.39
C ILE A 71 8.43 -10.72 -0.69
N VAL A 72 9.39 -11.56 -1.07
CA VAL A 72 10.37 -11.26 -2.11
C VAL A 72 10.24 -12.31 -3.21
N THR A 73 10.20 -11.87 -4.47
CA THR A 73 10.28 -12.76 -5.64
C THR A 73 11.71 -13.22 -5.89
N ALA A 74 11.89 -14.34 -6.59
CA ALA A 74 13.21 -14.94 -6.80
C ALA A 74 14.18 -14.02 -7.56
N GLY A 75 13.69 -13.28 -8.57
CA GLY A 75 14.47 -12.28 -9.30
C GLY A 75 14.44 -10.89 -8.68
N LYS A 76 13.88 -10.75 -7.46
CA LYS A 76 13.72 -9.50 -6.71
C LYS A 76 12.87 -8.44 -7.40
N GLU A 77 12.11 -8.79 -8.43
CA GLU A 77 11.17 -7.90 -9.14
C GLU A 77 10.20 -7.21 -8.18
N LEU A 78 9.75 -7.94 -7.16
CA LEU A 78 8.95 -7.44 -6.05
C LEU A 78 9.68 -7.70 -4.74
N ASN A 79 9.76 -6.65 -3.93
CA ASN A 79 10.14 -6.73 -2.52
C ASN A 79 9.09 -5.98 -1.69
N PHE A 80 8.18 -6.73 -1.09
CA PHE A 80 7.11 -6.21 -0.23
C PHE A 80 7.46 -6.51 1.23
N ILE A 81 7.81 -5.47 1.98
CA ILE A 81 8.23 -5.57 3.38
C ILE A 81 7.26 -4.77 4.23
N CYS A 82 6.80 -5.34 5.34
CA CYS A 82 6.16 -4.58 6.41
C CYS A 82 6.95 -4.80 7.70
N ASN A 83 7.31 -3.72 8.40
CA ASN A 83 8.07 -3.78 9.66
C ASN A 83 7.24 -3.19 10.80
N LEU A 84 7.45 -3.67 12.03
CA LEU A 84 6.78 -3.12 13.22
C LEU A 84 7.64 -2.01 13.84
N ARG A 85 7.35 -0.75 13.50
CA ARG A 85 8.07 0.39 14.08
C ARG A 85 7.63 0.57 15.53
N GLY A 86 8.59 0.53 16.46
CA GLY A 86 8.30 0.59 17.90
C GLY A 86 7.44 -0.58 18.40
N GLY A 87 7.39 -1.69 17.66
CA GLY A 87 6.70 -2.93 18.05
C GLY A 87 5.18 -2.90 17.97
N LYS A 88 4.56 -1.84 17.43
CA LYS A 88 3.09 -1.68 17.46
C LYS A 88 2.45 -1.26 16.15
N ILE A 89 3.11 -0.39 15.38
CA ILE A 89 2.50 0.19 14.18
C ILE A 89 3.27 -0.32 12.96
N PRO A 90 2.62 -1.01 12.03
CA PRO A 90 3.26 -1.47 10.82
C PRO A 90 3.62 -0.29 9.91
N PHE A 91 4.76 -0.44 9.25
CA PHE A 91 5.24 0.42 8.19
C PHE A 91 5.58 -0.47 7.00
N CYS A 92 4.87 -0.28 5.89
CA CYS A 92 5.00 -1.12 4.72
C CYS A 92 5.73 -0.40 3.59
N THR A 93 6.56 -1.13 2.87
CA THR A 93 7.27 -0.67 1.68
C THR A 93 7.13 -1.73 0.60
N VAL A 94 6.68 -1.30 -0.57
CA VAL A 94 6.62 -2.11 -1.79
C VAL A 94 7.65 -1.55 -2.75
N THR A 95 8.75 -2.26 -2.93
CA THR A 95 9.76 -1.94 -3.92
C THR A 95 9.57 -2.80 -5.15
N LEU A 96 9.44 -2.15 -6.28
CA LEU A 96 9.31 -2.77 -7.58
C LEU A 96 10.57 -2.46 -8.41
N ASN A 97 11.22 -3.50 -8.93
CA ASN A 97 12.37 -3.36 -9.81
C ASN A 97 11.96 -3.38 -11.29
N GLN A 98 12.35 -2.36 -12.06
CA GLN A 98 11.94 -2.20 -13.47
C GLN A 98 12.42 -3.34 -14.37
N ARG A 99 13.56 -3.96 -14.05
CA ARG A 99 14.14 -5.04 -14.84
C ARG A 99 14.07 -6.34 -14.08
N GLY A 100 13.34 -7.31 -14.63
CA GLY A 100 13.45 -8.69 -14.19
C GLY A 100 14.68 -9.41 -14.76
N PRO A 101 14.91 -10.67 -14.32
CA PRO A 101 15.81 -11.59 -14.98
C PRO A 101 15.47 -11.63 -16.47
N ARG A 102 16.48 -11.49 -17.33
CA ARG A 102 16.35 -11.51 -18.80
C ARG A 102 15.73 -10.26 -19.42
N GLY A 103 15.64 -9.14 -18.70
CA GLY A 103 15.28 -7.84 -19.28
C GLY A 103 13.80 -7.65 -19.60
N GLN A 104 12.93 -8.48 -19.03
CA GLN A 104 11.48 -8.26 -19.09
C GLN A 104 11.09 -7.08 -18.20
N GLU A 105 10.27 -6.19 -18.73
CA GLU A 105 9.71 -5.05 -18.01
C GLU A 105 8.42 -5.49 -17.32
N TRP A 106 8.51 -5.74 -16.02
CA TRP A 106 7.35 -6.07 -15.16
C TRP A 106 6.61 -4.84 -14.67
N ILE A 107 7.24 -3.67 -14.81
CA ILE A 107 6.71 -2.39 -14.36
C ILE A 107 6.51 -1.47 -15.55
N THR A 108 5.32 -0.91 -15.64
CA THR A 108 5.06 0.27 -16.47
C THR A 108 5.11 1.50 -15.57
N LEU A 109 6.07 2.38 -15.83
CA LEU A 109 6.15 3.70 -15.21
C LEU A 109 5.62 4.75 -16.18
N ASP A 110 4.80 5.66 -15.67
CA ASP A 110 4.48 6.89 -16.39
C ASP A 110 5.75 7.75 -16.55
N PRO A 111 5.97 8.42 -17.71
CA PRO A 111 7.08 9.34 -17.92
C PRO A 111 7.27 10.41 -16.83
N ALA A 112 6.18 10.88 -16.21
CA ALA A 112 6.22 11.84 -15.11
C ALA A 112 6.52 11.21 -13.73
N GLY A 113 6.62 9.88 -13.67
CA GLY A 113 6.88 9.12 -12.45
C GLY A 113 5.75 9.23 -11.43
N LYS A 114 4.51 9.50 -11.86
CA LYS A 114 3.35 9.65 -10.97
C LYS A 114 2.47 8.43 -10.94
N LYS A 115 2.68 7.48 -11.86
CA LYS A 115 2.01 6.19 -11.89
C LYS A 115 3.01 5.06 -12.03
N ALA A 116 2.74 3.97 -11.33
CA ALA A 116 3.44 2.71 -11.50
C ALA A 116 2.41 1.58 -11.57
N ARG A 117 2.64 0.64 -12.48
CA ARG A 117 1.87 -0.59 -12.60
C ARG A 117 2.83 -1.74 -12.62
N PHE A 118 2.64 -2.70 -11.73
CA PHE A 118 3.33 -3.97 -11.73
C PHE A 118 2.34 -5.09 -11.97
N LEU A 119 2.67 -5.99 -12.89
CA LEU A 119 1.81 -7.10 -13.26
C LEU A 119 2.66 -8.37 -13.39
N ILE A 120 2.35 -9.37 -12.57
CA ILE A 120 2.86 -10.74 -12.71
C ILE A 120 1.71 -11.65 -13.07
N THR A 121 1.97 -12.64 -13.92
CA THR A 121 0.98 -13.65 -14.34
C THR A 121 1.56 -15.06 -14.25
N GLY A 122 0.69 -16.07 -14.41
CA GLY A 122 1.09 -17.48 -14.47
C GLY A 122 1.57 -18.05 -13.13
N ASP A 123 2.50 -19.00 -13.17
CA ASP A 123 2.96 -19.76 -11.99
C ASP A 123 3.60 -18.86 -10.92
N GLU A 124 4.23 -17.76 -11.33
CA GLU A 124 4.81 -16.78 -10.40
C GLU A 124 3.72 -16.04 -9.62
N ALA A 125 2.61 -15.69 -10.27
CA ALA A 125 1.47 -15.10 -9.58
C ALA A 125 0.90 -16.11 -8.57
N LEU A 126 0.71 -17.38 -8.98
CA LEU A 126 0.22 -18.44 -8.09
C LEU A 126 1.12 -18.62 -6.86
N ALA A 127 2.44 -18.64 -7.05
CA ALA A 127 3.42 -18.75 -5.97
C ALA A 127 3.37 -17.54 -5.01
N LEU A 128 3.10 -16.33 -5.53
CA LEU A 128 2.89 -15.16 -4.69
C LEU A 128 1.55 -15.20 -3.94
N GLY A 129 0.50 -15.71 -4.56
CA GLY A 129 -0.81 -15.88 -3.93
C GLY A 129 -0.77 -16.76 -2.68
N GLN A 130 0.09 -17.79 -2.66
CA GLN A 130 0.30 -18.64 -1.48
C GLN A 130 0.90 -17.89 -0.27
N LYS A 131 1.57 -16.75 -0.54
CA LYS A 131 2.15 -15.86 0.48
C LYS A 131 1.17 -14.79 0.94
N LEU A 132 -0.08 -14.82 0.46
CA LEU A 132 -1.13 -13.88 0.82
C LEU A 132 -2.28 -14.60 1.55
N ASN A 133 -2.92 -13.92 2.49
CA ASN A 133 -4.19 -14.35 3.08
C ASN A 133 -5.31 -13.94 2.13
N LEU A 134 -5.79 -14.91 1.36
CA LEU A 134 -6.80 -14.71 0.33
C LEU A 134 -8.22 -14.82 0.92
N ASN A 135 -9.19 -14.23 0.23
CA ASN A 135 -10.60 -14.43 0.50
C ASN A 135 -11.02 -15.89 0.21
N ALA A 136 -12.23 -16.26 0.63
CA ALA A 136 -12.77 -17.61 0.41
C ALA A 136 -12.89 -18.00 -1.08
N ASP A 137 -12.97 -17.02 -1.98
CA ASP A 137 -13.00 -17.23 -3.43
C ASP A 137 -11.60 -17.33 -4.08
N GLY A 138 -10.53 -17.27 -3.27
CA GLY A 138 -9.14 -17.30 -3.74
C GLY A 138 -8.66 -15.99 -4.36
N THR A 139 -9.36 -14.87 -4.14
CA THR A 139 -8.96 -13.55 -4.60
C THR A 139 -8.51 -12.65 -3.45
N LEU A 140 -7.86 -11.54 -3.78
CA LEU A 140 -7.59 -10.45 -2.85
C LEU A 140 -7.71 -9.12 -3.60
N LYS A 141 -8.32 -8.13 -2.98
CA LYS A 141 -8.29 -6.75 -3.47
C LYS A 141 -8.20 -5.80 -2.30
N ILE A 142 -7.14 -5.01 -2.26
CA ILE A 142 -6.90 -3.97 -1.29
C ILE A 142 -6.77 -2.66 -2.04
N LEU A 143 -7.45 -1.64 -1.55
CA LEU A 143 -7.34 -0.27 -2.00
C LEU A 143 -7.00 0.57 -0.78
N SER A 144 -5.93 1.36 -0.86
CA SER A 144 -5.58 2.27 0.23
C SER A 144 -6.66 3.33 0.43
N SER A 145 -6.81 3.81 1.65
CA SER A 145 -7.79 4.82 2.04
C SER A 145 -7.61 6.16 1.30
N ASP A 146 -6.39 6.48 0.84
CA ASP A 146 -6.10 7.64 -0.03
C ASP A 146 -6.30 7.37 -1.54
N ASN A 147 -6.79 6.17 -1.89
CA ASN A 147 -6.98 5.68 -3.26
C ASN A 147 -5.71 5.66 -4.12
N LYS A 148 -4.52 5.78 -3.54
CA LYS A 148 -3.26 5.87 -4.32
C LYS A 148 -2.62 4.53 -4.62
N LEU A 149 -2.89 3.49 -3.83
CA LEU A 149 -2.32 2.16 -3.96
C LEU A 149 -3.42 1.10 -4.06
N MET A 150 -3.28 0.18 -5.00
CA MET A 150 -4.10 -1.01 -5.09
C MET A 150 -3.22 -2.25 -5.19
N LEU A 151 -3.55 -3.27 -4.40
CA LEU A 151 -3.01 -4.63 -4.53
C LEU A 151 -4.16 -5.55 -4.89
N GLU A 152 -4.11 -6.15 -6.06
CA GLU A 152 -5.09 -7.11 -6.53
C GLU A 152 -4.43 -8.45 -6.85
N TYR A 153 -5.03 -9.54 -6.39
CA TYR A 153 -4.64 -10.90 -6.72
C TYR A 153 -5.84 -11.70 -7.21
N GLN A 154 -5.61 -12.44 -8.28
CA GLN A 154 -6.45 -13.51 -8.78
C GLN A 154 -5.55 -14.71 -9.14
N PRO A 155 -6.07 -15.94 -9.22
CA PRO A 155 -5.24 -17.13 -9.45
C PRO A 155 -4.27 -17.05 -10.64
N SER A 156 -4.60 -16.26 -11.66
CA SER A 156 -3.77 -16.07 -12.86
C SER A 156 -2.92 -14.80 -12.89
N ARG A 157 -3.12 -13.86 -11.95
CA ARG A 157 -2.47 -12.54 -11.97
C ARG A 157 -2.32 -11.92 -10.58
N LEU A 158 -1.19 -11.25 -10.37
CA LEU A 158 -0.98 -10.31 -9.28
C LEU A 158 -0.68 -8.94 -9.86
N GLU A 159 -1.39 -7.92 -9.39
CA GLU A 159 -1.27 -6.56 -9.87
C GLU A 159 -1.09 -5.58 -8.70
N ILE A 160 -0.11 -4.68 -8.83
CA ILE A 160 0.10 -3.57 -7.91
C ILE A 160 0.04 -2.29 -8.72
N LEU A 161 -0.88 -1.40 -8.37
CA LEU A 161 -1.04 -0.09 -9.00
C LEU A 161 -0.72 1.01 -8.00
N TYR A 162 -0.01 2.03 -8.47
CA TYR A 162 0.16 3.29 -7.79
C TYR A 162 -0.22 4.45 -8.69
N SER A 163 -0.89 5.45 -8.13
CA SER A 163 -1.17 6.72 -8.79
C SER A 163 -1.20 7.87 -7.77
N GLU A 164 -0.38 8.90 -7.98
CA GLU A 164 -0.35 10.09 -7.12
C GLU A 164 -1.71 10.81 -7.06
N HIS A 165 -2.52 10.67 -8.11
CA HIS A 165 -3.83 11.31 -8.27
C HIS A 165 -5.01 10.37 -7.98
N GLY A 166 -4.74 9.21 -7.38
CA GLY A 166 -5.73 8.17 -7.17
C GLY A 166 -5.85 7.21 -8.37
N ILE A 167 -6.34 6.01 -8.07
CA ILE A 167 -6.59 4.90 -9.01
C ILE A 167 -8.00 4.98 -9.56
#